data_AF-A0AAV5AVT1-F1
#
_entry.id   AF-A0AAV5AVT1-F1
#
_cell.length_a   1.000
_cell.length_b   1.000
_cell.length_c   1.000
_cell.angle_alpha   90.00
_cell.angle_beta   90.00
_cell.angle_gamma   90.00
#
_symmetry.space_group_name_H-M   'P 1'
#
loop_
_entity.id
_entity.type
_entity.pdbx_description
1 polymer ?
#
loop_
_entity_poly.entity_id
_entity_poly.type
_entity_poly.pdbx_seq_one_letter_code
_entity_poly.pdbx_strand_id
1 'polypeptide(L)'
;MTSDKNQIHLNIEQHEMFETAQKRIKQKRRLWQHFVIFVLGCLFMYVLNKFLGYGENATNSRNWYIYGIIVWIFLFLLHLINVFVTNRFLGKEWERNQREKLVSIQKRKIQKIQDEVEKLYVEQTSNPSQEQSN
;
A
#
# COMPACT_ATOMS: atom_id res chain seq x y z
N MET A 1 5.08 -28.96 26.10
CA MET A 1 4.50 -28.53 24.80
C MET A 1 3.72 -27.21 24.86
N THR A 2 3.63 -26.52 25.99
CA THR A 2 2.85 -25.27 26.15
C THR A 2 3.61 -23.98 25.75
N SER A 3 4.94 -24.01 25.75
CA SER A 3 5.78 -22.83 25.48
C SER A 3 5.73 -22.37 24.01
N ASP A 4 5.57 -23.30 23.07
CA ASP A 4 5.62 -23.00 21.63
C ASP A 4 4.33 -22.32 21.12
N LYS A 5 3.15 -22.81 21.55
CA LYS A 5 1.86 -22.16 21.23
C LYS A 5 1.78 -20.72 21.72
N ASN A 6 2.38 -20.41 22.87
CA ASN A 6 2.33 -19.07 23.44
C ASN A 6 3.27 -18.10 22.69
N GLN A 7 4.42 -18.59 22.22
CA GLN A 7 5.32 -17.82 21.35
C GLN A 7 4.67 -17.51 19.99
N ILE A 8 3.96 -18.48 19.40
CA ILE A 8 3.25 -18.29 18.13
C ILE A 8 2.10 -17.26 18.30
N HIS A 9 1.35 -17.33 19.39
CA HIS A 9 0.27 -16.38 19.68
C HIS A 9 0.80 -14.95 19.88
N LEU A 10 1.87 -14.78 20.66
CA LEU A 10 2.54 -13.50 20.87
C LEU A 10 3.05 -12.91 19.54
N ASN A 11 3.61 -13.73 18.65
CA ASN A 11 4.14 -13.28 17.37
C ASN A 11 3.01 -12.78 16.42
N ILE A 12 1.87 -13.47 16.38
CA ILE A 12 0.71 -13.08 15.58
C ILE A 12 0.10 -11.76 16.09
N GLU A 13 -0.08 -11.64 17.41
CA GLU A 13 -0.68 -10.45 18.03
C GLU A 13 0.23 -9.21 17.86
N GLN A 14 1.55 -9.38 18.02
CA GLN A 14 2.53 -8.32 17.78
C GLN A 14 2.56 -7.89 16.32
N HIS A 15 2.42 -8.82 15.38
CA HIS A 15 2.37 -8.51 13.95
C HIS A 15 1.13 -7.67 13.60
N GLU A 16 -0.02 -7.99 14.19
CA GLU A 16 -1.27 -7.25 13.99
C GLU A 16 -1.22 -5.83 14.58
N MET A 17 -0.62 -5.68 15.77
CA MET A 17 -0.37 -4.37 16.38
C MET A 17 0.60 -3.52 15.55
N PHE A 18 1.63 -4.14 14.95
CA PHE A 18 2.57 -3.44 14.07
C PHE A 18 1.90 -2.99 12.77
N GLU A 19 1.07 -3.83 12.15
CA GLU A 19 0.31 -3.47 10.95
C GLU A 19 -0.68 -2.33 11.21
N THR A 20 -1.39 -2.36 12.33
CA THR A 20 -2.31 -1.28 12.70
C THR A 20 -1.59 0.03 13.00
N ALA A 21 -0.42 -0.01 13.66
CA ALA A 21 0.42 1.16 13.90
C ALA A 21 0.95 1.77 12.59
N GLN A 22 1.51 0.95 11.70
CA GLN A 22 1.99 1.36 10.37
C GLN A 22 0.87 2.00 9.52
N LYS A 23 -0.33 1.42 9.59
CA LYS A 23 -1.52 1.91 8.89
C LYS A 23 -1.95 3.31 9.30
N ARG A 24 -1.73 3.72 10.56
CA ARG A 24 -2.04 5.08 11.05
C ARG A 24 -0.94 6.08 10.67
N ILE A 25 0.32 5.65 10.68
CA ILE A 25 1.47 6.50 10.28
C ILE A 25 1.39 6.88 8.79
N LYS A 26 1.03 5.93 7.90
CA LYS A 26 0.84 6.21 6.46
C LYS A 26 -0.30 7.20 6.17
N GLN A 27 -1.35 7.23 6.99
CA GLN A 27 -2.44 8.19 6.81
C GLN A 27 -2.02 9.61 7.21
N LYS A 28 -1.30 9.77 8.34
CA LYS A 28 -0.80 11.08 8.78
C LYS A 28 0.24 11.66 7.82
N ARG A 29 1.13 10.83 7.25
CA ARG A 29 2.19 11.27 6.31
C ARG A 29 1.63 11.88 5.02
N ARG A 30 0.50 11.37 4.52
CA ARG A 30 -0.14 11.82 3.28
C ARG A 30 -0.76 13.20 3.39
N LEU A 31 -1.35 13.50 4.55
CA LEU A 31 -1.95 14.80 4.82
C LEU A 31 -0.87 15.90 4.83
N TRP A 32 0.29 15.59 5.42
CA TRP A 32 1.46 16.46 5.40
C TRP A 32 2.02 16.69 4.00
N GLN A 33 2.07 15.66 3.14
CA GLN A 33 2.51 15.82 1.76
C GLN A 33 1.60 16.77 0.95
N HIS A 34 0.27 16.70 1.13
CA HIS A 34 -0.66 17.66 0.51
C HIS A 34 -0.41 19.07 0.98
N PHE A 35 -0.28 19.23 2.29
CA PHE A 35 -0.09 20.54 2.91
C PHE A 35 1.21 21.20 2.43
N VAL A 36 2.31 20.44 2.39
CA VAL A 36 3.60 20.94 1.90
C VAL A 36 3.53 21.35 0.43
N ILE A 37 2.92 20.54 -0.44
CA ILE A 37 2.79 20.84 -1.87
C ILE A 37 1.85 22.03 -2.12
N PHE A 38 0.77 22.15 -1.35
CA PHE A 38 -0.14 23.28 -1.42
C PHE A 38 0.57 24.60 -1.06
N VAL A 39 1.31 24.60 0.06
CA VAL A 39 2.10 25.76 0.48
C VAL A 39 3.20 26.09 -0.55
N LEU A 40 3.89 25.08 -1.10
CA LEU A 40 4.88 25.28 -2.16
C LEU A 40 4.26 25.85 -3.45
N GLY A 41 3.08 25.37 -3.83
CA GLY A 41 2.35 25.84 -5.01
C GLY A 41 1.93 27.30 -4.88
N CYS A 42 1.38 27.68 -3.73
CA CYS A 42 1.06 29.07 -3.42
C CYS A 42 2.31 29.98 -3.44
N LEU A 43 3.41 29.51 -2.83
CA LEU A 43 4.67 30.25 -2.79
C LEU A 43 5.28 30.42 -4.19
N PHE A 44 5.25 29.37 -5.02
CA PHE A 44 5.75 29.45 -6.39
C PHE A 44 4.92 30.40 -7.26
N MET A 45 3.59 30.37 -7.14
CA MET A 45 2.69 31.33 -7.80
C MET A 45 3.01 32.77 -7.41
N TYR A 46 3.23 33.03 -6.12
CA TYR A 46 3.62 34.35 -5.63
C TYR A 46 4.98 34.79 -6.16
N VAL A 47 5.98 33.91 -6.14
CA VAL A 47 7.33 34.21 -6.64
C VAL A 47 7.32 34.46 -8.14
N LEU A 48 6.62 33.65 -8.94
CA LEU A 48 6.44 33.88 -10.38
C LEU A 48 5.78 35.24 -10.66
N ASN A 49 4.71 35.58 -9.94
CA ASN A 49 4.02 36.85 -10.11
C ASN A 49 4.96 38.03 -9.79
N LYS A 50 5.76 37.91 -8.72
CA LYS A 50 6.68 38.97 -8.26
C LYS A 50 7.95 39.09 -9.12
N PHE A 51 8.58 37.99 -9.50
CA PHE A 51 9.85 38.01 -10.25
C PHE A 51 9.67 38.50 -11.69
N LEU A 52 8.48 38.32 -12.26
CA LEU A 52 8.20 38.67 -13.64
C LEU A 52 7.32 39.92 -13.79
N GLY A 53 7.04 40.60 -12.68
CA GLY A 53 6.46 41.94 -12.63
C GLY A 53 7.50 43.07 -12.62
N TYR A 54 8.80 42.78 -12.76
CA TYR A 54 9.85 43.79 -12.87
C TYR A 54 10.55 43.70 -14.24
N GLY A 55 10.03 44.47 -15.19
CA GLY A 55 10.58 44.54 -16.53
C GLY A 55 9.62 45.29 -17.44
N GLU A 56 9.55 46.61 -17.27
CA GLU A 56 9.07 47.51 -18.32
C GLU A 56 9.65 47.07 -19.68
N ASN A 57 8.82 47.14 -20.73
CA ASN A 57 9.24 47.15 -22.15
C ASN A 57 9.30 45.82 -22.93
N ALA A 58 8.32 44.92 -22.80
CA ALA A 58 8.18 43.88 -23.83
C ALA A 58 6.71 43.58 -24.15
N THR A 59 6.21 44.32 -25.14
CA THR A 59 4.87 44.19 -25.74
C THR A 59 4.62 42.81 -26.39
N ASN A 60 5.65 41.96 -26.55
CA ASN A 60 5.56 40.59 -27.07
C ASN A 60 5.70 39.48 -26.01
N SER A 61 6.06 39.79 -24.76
CA SER A 61 6.25 38.79 -23.69
C SER A 61 5.07 38.72 -22.71
N ARG A 62 3.99 39.46 -22.94
CA ARG A 62 2.88 39.66 -21.99
C ARG A 62 2.19 38.39 -21.49
N ASN A 63 2.30 37.26 -22.20
CA ASN A 63 1.55 36.03 -21.92
C ASN A 63 2.41 34.87 -21.37
N TRP A 64 3.68 35.09 -21.05
CA TRP A 64 4.56 34.01 -20.59
C TRP A 64 4.03 33.35 -19.29
N TYR A 65 3.37 34.12 -18.43
CA TYR A 65 2.77 33.64 -17.19
C TYR A 65 1.69 32.58 -17.43
N ILE A 66 1.01 32.62 -18.58
CA ILE A 66 0.00 31.63 -18.97
C ILE A 66 0.64 30.25 -19.09
N TYR A 67 1.83 30.15 -19.69
CA TYR A 67 2.56 28.89 -19.77
C TYR A 67 3.03 28.40 -18.39
N GLY A 68 3.46 29.31 -17.50
CA GLY A 68 3.81 28.98 -16.12
C GLY A 68 2.61 28.45 -15.32
N ILE A 69 1.44 29.07 -15.48
CA ILE A 69 0.18 28.63 -14.88
C ILE A 69 -0.25 27.28 -15.45
N ILE A 70 -0.15 27.07 -16.76
CA ILE A 70 -0.50 25.79 -17.41
C ILE A 70 0.36 24.65 -16.89
N VAL A 71 1.69 24.84 -16.81
CA VAL A 71 2.61 23.81 -16.28
C VAL A 71 2.29 23.49 -14.83
N TRP A 72 1.96 24.51 -14.02
CA TRP A 72 1.55 24.28 -12.63
C TRP A 72 0.24 23.53 -12.51
N ILE A 73 -0.80 23.96 -13.24
CA ILE A 73 -2.10 23.29 -13.23
C ILE A 73 -1.93 21.83 -13.67
N PHE A 74 -1.09 21.56 -14.67
CA PHE A 74 -0.80 20.21 -15.13
C PHE A 74 -0.16 19.35 -14.02
N LEU A 75 0.89 19.84 -13.37
CA LEU A 75 1.54 19.13 -12.24
C LEU A 75 0.58 18.93 -11.06
N PHE A 76 -0.23 19.94 -10.75
CA PHE A 76 -1.23 19.86 -9.69
C PHE A 76 -2.31 18.83 -10.02
N LEU A 77 -2.77 18.77 -11.27
CA LEU A 77 -3.79 17.81 -11.72
C LEU A 77 -3.25 16.37 -11.68
N LEU A 78 -2.02 16.13 -12.12
CA LEU A 78 -1.36 14.83 -11.97
C LEU A 78 -1.23 14.42 -10.50
N HIS A 79 -0.88 15.36 -9.63
CA HIS A 79 -0.83 15.12 -8.19
C HIS A 79 -2.22 14.78 -7.62
N LEU A 80 -3.25 15.52 -8.02
CA LEU A 80 -4.62 15.32 -7.59
C LEU A 80 -5.15 13.95 -8.03
N ILE A 81 -4.91 13.55 -9.28
CA ILE A 81 -5.31 12.22 -9.78
C ILE A 81 -4.52 11.13 -9.02
N ASN A 82 -3.21 11.27 -8.87
CA ASN A 82 -2.40 10.26 -8.19
C ASN A 82 -2.79 10.11 -6.71
N VAL A 83 -3.08 11.19 -6.00
CA VAL A 83 -3.53 11.05 -4.61
C VAL A 83 -4.99 10.62 -4.57
N PHE A 84 -5.89 11.26 -5.30
CA PHE A 84 -7.32 11.06 -5.10
C PHE A 84 -7.80 9.73 -5.70
N VAL A 85 -7.23 9.32 -6.83
CA VAL A 85 -7.54 8.06 -7.52
C VAL A 85 -6.68 6.93 -6.99
N THR A 86 -5.34 6.98 -7.06
CA THR A 86 -4.47 5.86 -6.64
C THR A 86 -4.67 5.51 -5.17
N ASN A 87 -4.94 6.49 -4.32
CA ASN A 87 -5.01 6.26 -2.87
C ASN A 87 -6.41 5.83 -2.38
N ARG A 88 -7.45 6.00 -3.22
CA ARG A 88 -8.80 5.47 -3.00
C ARG A 88 -9.02 4.13 -3.71
N PHE A 89 -8.39 3.92 -4.86
CA PHE A 89 -8.54 2.73 -5.70
C PHE A 89 -7.51 1.62 -5.40
N LEU A 90 -6.25 1.94 -5.11
CA LEU A 90 -5.28 1.05 -4.45
C LEU A 90 -5.26 1.27 -2.92
N GLY A 91 -6.40 1.66 -2.37
CA GLY A 91 -6.57 1.81 -0.93
C GLY A 91 -6.47 0.47 -0.20
N LYS A 92 -6.35 0.54 1.13
CA LYS A 92 -6.30 -0.61 2.05
C LYS A 92 -7.39 -1.65 1.80
N GLU A 93 -8.54 -1.26 1.24
CA GLU A 93 -9.66 -2.14 0.90
C GLU A 93 -9.29 -3.15 -0.18
N TRP A 94 -8.64 -2.70 -1.26
CA TRP A 94 -8.16 -3.57 -2.33
C TRP A 94 -7.04 -4.48 -1.81
N GLU A 95 -6.12 -3.92 -1.02
CA GLU A 95 -5.01 -4.66 -0.39
C GLU A 95 -5.54 -5.74 0.57
N ARG A 96 -6.63 -5.45 1.30
CA ARG A 96 -7.34 -6.41 2.17
C ARG A 96 -8.00 -7.53 1.36
N ASN A 97 -8.73 -7.19 0.30
CA ASN A 97 -9.38 -8.19 -0.55
C ASN A 97 -8.36 -9.12 -1.24
N GLN A 98 -7.23 -8.60 -1.71
CA GLN A 98 -6.16 -9.43 -2.28
C GLN A 98 -5.55 -10.36 -1.24
N ARG A 99 -5.31 -9.85 -0.03
CA ARG A 99 -4.78 -10.64 1.09
C ARG A 99 -5.72 -11.75 1.52
N GLU A 100 -7.01 -11.45 1.70
CA GLU A 100 -8.02 -12.46 2.03
C GLU A 100 -8.11 -13.54 0.95
N LYS A 101 -8.03 -13.15 -0.33
CA LYS A 101 -7.98 -14.09 -1.45
C LYS A 101 -6.74 -15.00 -1.36
N LEU A 102 -5.56 -14.44 -1.14
CA LEU A 102 -4.31 -15.20 -0.98
C LEU A 102 -4.34 -16.15 0.23
N VAL A 103 -4.81 -15.67 1.38
CA VAL A 103 -4.97 -16.48 2.59
C VAL A 103 -5.97 -17.62 2.36
N SER A 104 -7.08 -17.38 1.67
CA SER A 104 -8.05 -18.44 1.33
C SER A 104 -7.44 -19.54 0.45
N ILE A 105 -6.55 -19.18 -0.48
CA ILE A 105 -5.83 -20.13 -1.34
C ILE A 105 -4.84 -20.94 -0.51
N GLN A 106 -4.08 -20.29 0.38
CA GLN A 106 -3.15 -20.98 1.26
C GLN A 106 -3.87 -21.94 2.22
N LYS A 107 -4.97 -21.52 2.85
CA LYS A 107 -5.79 -22.38 3.71
C LYS A 107 -6.27 -23.63 2.98
N ARG A 108 -6.76 -23.50 1.74
CA ARG A 108 -7.18 -24.65 0.92
C ARG A 108 -6.04 -25.61 0.60
N LYS A 109 -4.82 -25.10 0.34
CA LYS A 109 -3.65 -25.96 0.11
C LYS A 109 -3.26 -26.74 1.37
N ILE A 110 -3.26 -26.07 2.53
CA ILE A 110 -2.97 -26.71 3.82
C ILE A 110 -3.98 -27.82 4.11
N GLN A 111 -5.27 -27.56 3.87
CA GLN A 111 -6.33 -28.54 4.08
C GLN A 111 -6.14 -29.78 3.20
N LYS A 112 -5.85 -29.61 1.90
CA LYS A 112 -5.56 -30.76 1.01
C LYS A 112 -4.38 -31.60 1.47
N ILE A 113 -3.30 -30.97 1.91
CA ILE A 113 -2.12 -31.68 2.42
C ILE A 113 -2.49 -32.45 3.70
N GLN A 114 -3.31 -31.87 4.59
CA GLN A 114 -3.79 -32.58 5.78
C GLN A 114 -4.64 -33.79 5.41
N ASP A 115 -5.57 -33.65 4.46
CA ASP A 115 -6.42 -34.76 4.00
C ASP A 115 -5.59 -35.88 3.35
N GLU A 116 -4.57 -35.54 2.54
CA GLU A 116 -3.65 -36.51 1.94
C GLU A 116 -2.81 -37.23 3.00
N VAL A 117 -2.29 -36.49 3.98
CA VAL A 117 -1.50 -37.05 5.08
C VAL A 117 -2.35 -37.98 5.95
N GLU A 118 -3.58 -37.59 6.31
CA GLU A 118 -4.51 -38.44 7.06
C GLU A 118 -4.82 -39.73 6.30
N LYS A 119 -5.07 -39.64 4.99
CA LYS A 119 -5.31 -40.81 4.16
C LYS A 119 -4.10 -41.76 4.15
N LEU A 120 -2.88 -41.22 3.99
CA LEU A 120 -1.65 -42.00 4.03
C LEU A 120 -1.44 -42.69 5.39
N TYR A 121 -1.71 -41.99 6.50
CA TYR A 121 -1.65 -42.57 7.85
C TYR A 121 -2.69 -43.68 8.05
N VAL A 122 -3.93 -43.50 7.61
CA VAL A 122 -4.98 -44.52 7.69
C VAL A 122 -4.61 -45.73 6.83
N GLU A 123 -4.09 -45.51 5.62
CA GLU A 123 -3.66 -46.59 4.72
C GLU A 123 -2.48 -47.37 5.32
N GLN A 124 -1.49 -46.70 5.91
CA GLN A 124 -0.38 -47.33 6.65
C GLN A 124 -0.85 -48.13 7.88
N THR A 125 -1.80 -47.60 8.65
CA THR A 125 -2.31 -48.29 9.85
C THR A 125 -3.28 -49.43 9.54
N SER A 126 -3.95 -49.41 8.38
CA SER A 126 -4.83 -50.49 7.91
C SER A 126 -4.09 -51.64 7.21
N ASN A 127 -2.82 -51.46 6.82
CA ASN A 127 -2.01 -52.48 6.15
C ASN A 127 -0.74 -52.79 6.96
N PRO A 128 -0.84 -53.57 8.06
CA PRO A 128 0.29 -53.88 8.94
C PRO A 128 1.36 -54.81 8.31
N SER A 129 1.23 -55.20 7.04
CA SER A 129 1.99 -56.32 6.45
C SER A 129 3.16 -55.90 5.54
N GLN A 130 3.57 -54.63 5.49
CA GLN A 130 4.64 -54.16 4.60
C GLN A 130 5.92 -53.68 5.29
N GLU A 131 5.98 -53.66 6.63
CA GLU A 131 7.17 -53.21 7.39
C GLU A 131 8.03 -54.36 7.94
N GLN A 132 7.68 -55.63 7.68
CA GLN A 132 8.47 -56.80 8.10
C GLN A 132 9.27 -57.49 6.97
N SER A 133 9.41 -56.86 5.81
CA SER A 133 10.07 -57.46 4.63
C SER A 133 11.15 -56.58 3.98
N ASN A 134 11.91 -55.82 4.77
CA ASN A 134 13.17 -55.25 4.28
C ASN A 134 14.24 -55.28 5.38
#